data_AF-A0ABD2S816-F1
#
_entry.id   AF-A0ABD2S816-F1
#
_cell.length_a   1.000
_cell.length_b   1.000
_cell.length_c   1.000
_cell.angle_alpha   90.00
_cell.angle_beta   90.00
_cell.angle_gamma   90.00
#
_symmetry.space_group_name_H-M   'P 1'
#
loop_
_entity.id
_entity.type
_entity.pdbx_description
1 polymer ?
#
loop_
_entity_poly.entity_id
_entity_poly.type
_entity_poly.pdbx_seq_one_letter_code
_entity_poly.pdbx_strand_id
1 'polypeptide(L)'
;RRGLIDSQGIEDLQMAALDKVEKELKKPLLRNDKKGIALLTAEFDKINQKLGIRKEELPKYEEQLELKIAKAQLEELKKDALEAMETQKKREEFKDEEMPTVKSLDIRNFI
;
A
#
# COMPACT_ATOMS: atom_id res chain seq x y z
N ARG A 1 12.50 -13.36 -9.78
CA ARG A 1 11.97 -12.18 -10.51
C ARG A 1 11.86 -11.04 -9.51
N ARG A 2 12.51 -9.89 -9.74
CA ARG A 2 12.34 -8.67 -8.93
C ARG A 2 11.22 -7.86 -9.60
N GLY A 3 10.02 -7.90 -9.03
CA GLY A 3 8.83 -7.23 -9.57
C GLY A 3 7.60 -7.63 -8.77
N LEU A 4 6.56 -6.80 -8.80
CA LEU A 4 5.25 -7.17 -8.29
C LEU A 4 4.73 -8.34 -9.13
N ILE A 5 4.12 -9.33 -8.49
CA ILE A 5 3.51 -10.46 -9.20
C ILE A 5 2.21 -9.96 -9.83
N ASP A 6 2.13 -9.99 -11.16
CA ASP A 6 0.89 -9.72 -11.87
C ASP A 6 -0.09 -10.90 -11.73
N SER A 7 -0.82 -10.90 -10.61
CA SER A 7 -1.83 -11.91 -10.32
C SER A 7 -3.09 -11.81 -11.19
N GLN A 8 -3.27 -10.69 -11.90
CA GLN A 8 -4.49 -10.37 -12.64
C GLN A 8 -4.29 -10.36 -14.17
N GLY A 9 -3.08 -10.61 -14.67
CA GLY A 9 -2.77 -10.60 -16.11
C GLY A 9 -2.88 -9.21 -16.73
N ILE A 10 -2.69 -8.15 -15.92
CA ILE A 10 -2.76 -6.77 -16.37
C ILE A 10 -1.62 -6.46 -17.36
N GLU A 11 -0.44 -7.04 -17.17
CA GLU A 11 0.71 -6.87 -18.07
C GLU A 11 0.37 -7.37 -19.48
N ASP A 12 -0.24 -8.55 -19.59
CA ASP A 12 -0.66 -9.13 -20.87
C ASP A 12 -1.71 -8.24 -21.56
N LEU A 13 -2.66 -7.70 -20.81
CA LEU A 13 -3.68 -6.78 -21.32
C LEU A 13 -3.07 -5.45 -21.80
N GLN A 14 -2.08 -4.92 -21.08
CA GLN A 14 -1.37 -3.70 -21.45
C GLN A 14 -0.51 -3.89 -22.70
N MET A 15 0.18 -5.03 -22.81
CA MET A 15 0.97 -5.38 -24.00
C MET A 15 0.07 -5.58 -25.22
N ALA A 16 -1.09 -6.24 -25.06
CA ALA A 16 -2.06 -6.38 -26.15
C ALA A 16 -2.62 -5.02 -26.62
N ALA A 17 -2.82 -4.07 -25.70
CA ALA A 17 -3.23 -2.71 -26.06
C ALA A 17 -2.12 -1.94 -26.80
N LEU A 18 -0.85 -2.09 -26.37
CA LEU A 18 0.29 -1.52 -27.07
C LEU A 18 0.39 -2.06 -28.51
N ASP A 19 0.34 -3.38 -28.68
CA ASP A 19 0.39 -4.02 -30.00
C ASP A 19 -0.73 -3.54 -30.91
N LYS A 20 -1.94 -3.33 -30.36
CA LYS A 20 -3.07 -2.82 -31.11
C LYS A 20 -2.82 -1.39 -31.61
N VAL A 21 -2.30 -0.52 -30.74
CA VAL A 21 -1.96 0.86 -31.09
C VAL A 21 -0.83 0.93 -32.12
N GLU A 22 0.21 0.10 -31.96
CA GLU A 22 1.32 0.04 -32.92
C GLU A 22 0.88 -0.48 -34.30
N LYS A 23 -0.03 -1.48 -34.33
CA LYS A 23 -0.65 -1.96 -35.58
C LYS A 23 -1.47 -0.87 -36.27
N GLU A 24 -2.22 -0.09 -35.50
CA GLU A 24 -3.02 1.02 -36.04
C GLU A 24 -2.14 2.16 -36.56
N LEU A 25 -1.05 2.47 -35.86
CA LEU A 25 -0.07 3.48 -36.26
C LEU A 25 0.86 3.00 -37.40
N LYS A 26 0.92 1.69 -37.67
CA LYS A 26 1.86 1.03 -38.61
C LYS A 26 3.33 1.37 -38.35
N LYS A 27 3.65 1.79 -37.13
CA LYS A 27 4.98 2.16 -36.66
C LYS A 27 5.05 1.90 -35.15
N PRO A 28 6.26 1.67 -34.61
CA PRO A 28 6.45 1.59 -33.17
C PRO A 28 5.95 2.86 -32.46
N LEU A 29 5.34 2.70 -31.31
CA LEU A 29 4.87 3.83 -30.52
C LEU A 29 6.07 4.50 -29.85
N LEU A 30 6.39 5.71 -30.27
CA LEU A 30 7.45 6.50 -29.66
C LEU A 30 6.91 7.36 -28.53
N ARG A 31 7.72 7.56 -27.48
CA ARG A 31 7.35 8.38 -26.32
C ARG A 31 7.07 9.85 -26.65
N ASN A 32 7.57 10.34 -27.77
CA ASN A 32 7.33 11.71 -28.24
C ASN A 32 6.04 11.83 -29.09
N ASP A 33 5.40 10.72 -29.47
CA ASP A 33 4.17 10.73 -30.26
C ASP A 33 2.95 10.96 -29.35
N LYS A 34 2.63 12.24 -29.13
CA LYS A 34 1.49 12.66 -28.30
C LYS A 34 0.16 12.03 -28.75
N LYS A 35 -0.03 11.83 -30.06
CA LYS A 35 -1.27 11.24 -30.59
C LYS A 35 -1.32 9.74 -30.33
N GLY A 36 -0.19 9.05 -30.54
CA GLY A 36 -0.09 7.62 -30.22
C GLY A 36 -0.24 7.32 -28.74
N ILE A 37 0.34 8.15 -27.86
CA ILE A 37 0.18 8.02 -26.40
C ILE A 37 -1.27 8.27 -25.99
N ALA A 38 -1.96 9.23 -26.61
CA ALA A 38 -3.37 9.47 -26.35
C ALA A 38 -4.24 8.24 -26.71
N LEU A 39 -3.97 7.58 -27.84
CA LEU A 39 -4.64 6.34 -28.23
C LEU A 39 -4.37 5.20 -27.24
N LEU A 40 -3.11 5.02 -26.84
CA LEU A 40 -2.74 4.02 -25.83
C LEU A 40 -3.44 4.27 -24.49
N THR A 41 -3.48 5.53 -24.05
CA THR A 41 -4.16 5.93 -22.82
C THR A 41 -5.65 5.62 -22.88
N ALA A 42 -6.30 5.85 -24.03
CA ALA A 42 -7.71 5.52 -24.22
C ALA A 42 -7.97 3.99 -24.19
N GLU A 43 -7.07 3.17 -24.72
CA GLU A 43 -7.17 1.70 -24.60
C GLU A 43 -6.93 1.23 -23.15
N PHE A 44 -6.00 1.85 -22.42
CA PHE A 44 -5.80 1.58 -21.00
C PHE A 44 -7.02 1.98 -20.16
N ASP A 45 -7.67 3.11 -20.44
CA ASP A 45 -8.87 3.50 -19.71
C ASP A 45 -10.03 2.49 -19.94
N LYS A 46 -10.15 1.91 -21.15
CA LYS A 46 -11.10 0.80 -21.41
C LYS A 46 -10.75 -0.45 -20.61
N ILE A 47 -9.47 -0.80 -20.51
CA ILE A 47 -9.01 -1.94 -19.70
C ILE A 47 -9.29 -1.68 -18.22
N ASN A 48 -8.98 -0.50 -17.71
CA ASN A 48 -9.24 -0.10 -16.33
C ASN A 48 -10.74 -0.18 -15.99
N GLN A 49 -11.61 0.27 -16.90
CA GLN A 49 -13.07 0.12 -16.74
C GLN A 49 -13.49 -1.36 -16.65
N LYS A 50 -12.93 -2.25 -17.49
CA LYS A 50 -13.22 -3.69 -17.43
C LYS A 50 -12.74 -4.33 -16.13
N LEU A 51 -11.61 -3.88 -15.62
CA LEU A 51 -11.02 -4.36 -14.35
C LEU A 51 -11.69 -3.74 -13.12
N GLY A 52 -12.62 -2.80 -13.30
CA GLY A 52 -13.25 -2.06 -12.20
C GLY A 52 -12.31 -1.08 -11.50
N ILE A 53 -11.15 -0.78 -12.10
CA ILE A 53 -10.17 0.16 -11.57
C ILE A 53 -10.69 1.57 -11.85
N ARG A 54 -11.12 2.25 -10.80
CA ARG A 54 -11.59 3.64 -10.82
C ARG A 54 -10.51 4.54 -10.24
N LYS A 55 -10.00 5.48 -11.05
CA LYS A 55 -8.98 6.45 -10.60
C LYS A 55 -9.49 7.30 -9.43
N GLU A 56 -10.81 7.50 -9.37
CA GLU A 56 -11.49 8.23 -8.31
C GLU A 56 -11.39 7.54 -6.95
N GLU A 57 -11.20 6.21 -6.93
CA GLU A 57 -11.04 5.43 -5.70
C GLU A 57 -9.57 5.34 -5.25
N LEU A 58 -8.63 5.83 -6.07
CA LEU A 58 -7.21 5.81 -5.75
C LEU A 58 -6.90 6.46 -4.39
N PRO A 59 -7.44 7.65 -4.03
CA PRO A 59 -7.19 8.25 -2.72
C PRO A 59 -7.64 7.37 -1.56
N LYS A 60 -8.76 6.65 -1.73
CA LYS A 60 -9.27 5.71 -0.72
C LYS A 60 -8.34 4.51 -0.55
N TYR A 61 -7.79 3.99 -1.64
CA TYR A 61 -6.83 2.88 -1.57
C TYR A 61 -5.50 3.33 -0.94
N GLU A 62 -5.05 4.56 -1.23
CA GLU A 62 -3.88 5.17 -0.59
C GLU A 62 -4.08 5.31 0.92
N GLU A 63 -5.19 5.91 1.38
CA GLU A 63 -5.52 6.00 2.81
C GLU A 63 -5.56 4.63 3.50
N GLN A 64 -6.15 3.62 2.84
CA GLN A 64 -6.19 2.26 3.38
C GLN A 64 -4.81 1.63 3.50
N LEU A 65 -3.92 1.91 2.54
CA LEU A 65 -2.55 1.42 2.55
C LEU A 65 -1.75 2.09 3.68
N GLU A 66 -1.84 3.41 3.79
CA GLU A 66 -1.22 4.17 4.88
C GLU A 66 -1.70 3.68 6.24
N LEU A 67 -3.01 3.46 6.40
CA LEU A 67 -3.56 2.91 7.64
C LEU A 67 -3.03 1.51 7.97
N LYS A 68 -2.86 0.65 6.96
CA LYS A 68 -2.26 -0.69 7.15
C LYS A 68 -0.81 -0.59 7.58
N ILE A 69 -0.03 0.31 6.98
CA ILE A 69 1.37 0.55 7.35
C ILE A 69 1.44 1.07 8.80
N ALA A 70 0.63 2.07 9.15
CA ALA A 70 0.59 2.62 10.50
C ALA A 70 0.20 1.58 11.55
N LYS A 71 -0.77 0.70 11.25
CA LYS A 71 -1.14 -0.41 12.13
C LYS A 71 -0.01 -1.42 12.31
N ALA A 72 0.70 -1.77 11.24
CA ALA A 72 1.83 -2.69 11.32
C ALA A 72 2.97 -2.10 12.19
N GLN A 73 3.29 -0.81 11.99
CA GLN A 73 4.28 -0.10 12.81
C GLN A 73 3.85 -0.02 14.28
N LEU A 74 2.56 0.21 14.56
CA LEU A 74 2.04 0.25 15.93
C LEU A 74 2.15 -1.10 16.62
N GLU A 75 1.85 -2.21 15.93
CA GLU A 75 1.99 -3.55 16.50
C GLU A 75 3.45 -3.90 16.78
N GLU A 76 4.39 -3.49 15.92
CA GLU A 76 5.82 -3.64 16.16
C GLU A 76 6.27 -2.84 17.41
N LEU A 77 5.92 -1.56 17.49
CA LEU A 77 6.21 -0.72 18.65
C LEU A 77 5.61 -1.28 19.96
N LYS A 78 4.38 -1.80 19.89
CA LYS A 78 3.72 -2.42 21.04
C LYS A 78 4.45 -3.68 21.48
N LYS A 79 4.91 -4.49 20.55
CA LYS A 79 5.70 -5.69 20.85
C LYS A 79 7.00 -5.31 21.56
N ASP A 80 7.74 -4.34 21.03
CA ASP A 80 8.99 -3.88 21.63
C ASP A 80 8.79 -3.32 23.04
N ALA A 81 7.71 -2.54 23.25
CA ALA A 81 7.35 -2.02 24.56
C ALA A 81 7.02 -3.13 25.55
N LEU A 82 6.25 -4.15 25.14
CA LEU A 82 5.91 -5.29 25.99
C LEU A 82 7.16 -6.12 26.35
N GLU A 83 8.05 -6.36 25.40
CA GLU A 83 9.32 -7.05 25.67
C GLU A 83 10.16 -6.28 26.69
N ALA A 84 10.29 -4.95 26.53
CA ALA A 84 10.99 -4.11 27.49
C ALA A 84 10.34 -4.13 28.89
N MET A 85 9.01 -4.07 28.98
CA MET A 85 8.28 -4.15 30.25
C MET A 85 8.49 -5.51 30.94
N GLU A 86 8.44 -6.61 30.20
CA GLU A 86 8.70 -7.96 30.73
C GLU A 86 10.16 -8.12 31.19
N THR A 87 11.12 -7.49 30.52
CA THR A 87 12.51 -7.45 31.00
C THR A 87 12.64 -6.65 32.30
N GLN A 88 11.97 -5.51 32.42
CA GLN A 88 12.00 -4.68 33.65
C GLN A 88 11.35 -5.41 34.83
N LYS A 89 10.20 -6.05 34.60
CA LYS A 89 9.47 -6.82 35.63
C LYS A 89 10.28 -7.95 36.26
N LYS A 90 11.28 -8.49 35.55
CA LYS A 90 12.16 -9.55 36.06
C LYS A 90 13.25 -9.05 37.01
N ARG A 91 13.43 -7.73 37.16
CA ARG A 91 14.40 -7.15 38.09
C ARG A 91 13.87 -7.22 39.53
N GLU A 92 14.76 -7.51 40.48
CA GLU A 92 14.43 -7.64 41.91
C GLU A 92 13.75 -6.38 42.48
N GLU A 93 14.11 -5.20 41.96
CA GLU A 93 13.62 -3.89 42.37
C GLU A 93 12.11 -3.67 42.15
N PHE A 94 11.50 -4.44 41.23
CA PHE A 94 10.10 -4.26 40.81
C PHE A 94 9.21 -5.48 41.11
N LYS A 95 9.68 -6.42 41.94
CA LYS A 95 8.93 -7.64 42.28
C LYS A 95 7.65 -7.39 43.08
N ASP A 96 7.61 -6.32 43.87
CA ASP A 96 6.50 -5.97 44.76
C ASP A 96 5.59 -4.86 44.17
N GLU A 97 5.88 -4.36 42.96
CA GLU A 97 5.10 -3.31 42.31
C GLU A 97 4.07 -3.88 41.33
N GLU A 98 2.82 -3.43 41.45
CA GLU A 98 1.75 -3.79 40.53
C GLU A 98 1.89 -3.00 39.22
N MET A 99 1.97 -3.71 38.09
CA MET A 99 2.13 -3.09 36.79
C MET A 99 0.90 -2.24 36.41
N PRO A 100 1.07 -0.95 36.08
CA PRO A 100 -0.04 -0.10 35.69
C PRO A 100 -0.63 -0.54 34.35
N THR A 101 -1.95 -0.43 34.24
CA THR A 101 -2.67 -0.74 32.99
C THR A 101 -2.47 0.37 31.95
N VAL A 102 -2.54 0.03 30.66
CA VAL A 102 -2.42 1.03 29.57
C VAL A 102 -3.44 2.16 29.73
N LYS A 103 -4.66 1.85 30.22
CA LYS A 103 -5.71 2.84 30.46
C LYS A 103 -5.39 3.79 31.62
N SER A 104 -4.69 3.33 32.66
CA SER A 104 -4.30 4.21 33.77
C SER A 104 -3.16 5.16 33.39
N LEU A 105 -2.36 4.84 32.37
CA LEU A 105 -1.26 5.67 31.87
C LEU A 105 -1.69 6.72 30.82
N ASP A 106 -2.98 6.81 30.50
CA ASP A 106 -3.47 7.85 29.59
C ASP A 106 -3.21 9.23 30.17
N ILE A 107 -2.48 10.09 29.45
CA ILE A 107 -2.07 11.42 29.93
C ILE A 107 -3.28 12.29 30.30
N ARG A 108 -4.45 12.02 29.73
CA ARG A 108 -5.70 12.71 30.06
C ARG A 108 -6.18 12.44 31.48
N ASN A 109 -5.69 11.39 32.15
CA ASN A 109 -5.98 11.12 33.55
C ASN A 109 -5.13 11.98 34.51
N PHE A 110 -4.12 12.70 34.00
CA PHE A 110 -3.14 13.47 34.79
C PHE A 110 -3.24 14.99 34.56
N ILE A 111 -4.26 15.44 33.85
CA ILE A 111 -4.58 16.86 33.57
C ILE A 111 -5.93 17.16 34.21
#